data_AF-A0A960HS81-F1
#
_entry.id   AF-A0A960HS81-F1
#
_cell.length_a   1.000
_cell.length_b   1.000
_cell.length_c   1.000
_cell.angle_alpha   90.00
_cell.angle_beta   90.00
_cell.angle_gamma   90.00
#
_symmetry.space_group_name_H-M   'P 1'
#
loop_
_entity.id
_entity.type
_entity.pdbx_description
1 polymer ?
#
loop_
_entity_poly.entity_id
_entity_poly.type
_entity_poly.pdbx_seq_one_letter_code
_entity_poly.pdbx_strand_id
1 'polypeptide(L)'
;DCHVHLICPQLFDEALAAGITSIVGGGTGPAEGTKATTVTGAWHLERMLEATDHWPVNVALLGKGNTTDHEAMWEQLRAGAAGFKLHEDWGTTPAAIDACLTVADASGVQVAIHTDTLNEAGYVESTLEAIAGRSIHTFHTEGAGGGHAPDIMTVASHPNVMPSSTNPTRPHTVNTVDEHLDMLMVCHHLNPAVAEDLAFAESRIRPSTIAAEDVLHDLGAISIIGSDSQAMGRIGEVVIRTWQTAHVMKRRLGSLPGDGAADNLRARRYVAKYTIAPAITHGLEREVGSVEVGKLADLVLWDPAFFGVRPHAVLKGGMIAWATMGDANASIPTPQPELPRPMFGAAPAVAPGRSVSWVAQAALDDGLPDRLRVARELKPVADTRSRGKADLPLNDALPRIEIDPDTFAVRIDGELITESPAVELPMAQRYFLF
;
A
#
# COMPACT_ATOMS: atom_id res chain seq x y z
N ASP A 1 4.19 2.28 -3.82
CA ASP A 1 3.55 1.30 -2.91
C ASP A 1 3.53 1.90 -1.52
N CYS A 2 2.40 1.90 -0.84
CA CYS A 2 2.25 2.53 0.48
C CYS A 2 1.88 1.58 1.62
N HIS A 3 1.99 0.26 1.40
CA HIS A 3 1.85 -0.73 2.46
C HIS A 3 3.00 -1.74 2.36
N VAL A 4 4.22 -1.32 2.75
CA VAL A 4 5.45 -2.11 2.62
C VAL A 4 5.99 -2.54 3.98
N HIS A 5 6.17 -3.85 4.18
CA HIS A 5 6.91 -4.39 5.31
C HIS A 5 8.38 -4.56 4.91
N LEU A 6 9.28 -3.84 5.57
CA LEU A 6 10.72 -3.90 5.31
C LEU A 6 11.37 -5.14 5.96
N ILE A 7 10.93 -6.32 5.53
CA ILE A 7 11.32 -7.64 6.04
C ILE A 7 12.70 -8.05 5.51
N CYS A 8 13.01 -7.77 4.25
CA CYS A 8 14.31 -8.05 3.66
C CYS A 8 14.67 -7.02 2.57
N PRO A 9 15.95 -6.75 2.28
CA PRO A 9 16.33 -5.79 1.25
C PRO A 9 16.00 -6.23 -0.19
N GLN A 10 15.84 -7.54 -0.44
CA GLN A 10 15.57 -8.08 -1.77
C GLN A 10 14.24 -7.59 -2.36
N LEU A 11 13.30 -7.15 -1.51
CA LEU A 11 12.04 -6.57 -1.95
C LEU A 11 12.24 -5.34 -2.85
N PHE A 12 13.37 -4.62 -2.76
CA PHE A 12 13.64 -3.47 -3.61
C PHE A 12 13.92 -3.85 -5.06
N ASP A 13 14.60 -4.98 -5.29
CA ASP A 13 14.84 -5.51 -6.63
C ASP A 13 13.50 -5.89 -7.29
N GLU A 14 12.63 -6.58 -6.54
CA GLU A 14 11.28 -6.97 -6.98
C GLU A 14 10.39 -5.74 -7.25
N ALA A 15 10.43 -4.74 -6.37
CA ALA A 15 9.71 -3.48 -6.53
C ALA A 15 10.13 -2.77 -7.83
N LEU A 16 11.44 -2.59 -8.04
CA LEU A 16 11.98 -1.94 -9.23
C LEU A 16 11.70 -2.74 -10.49
N ALA A 17 11.84 -4.07 -10.44
CA ALA A 17 11.50 -4.96 -11.55
C ALA A 17 10.01 -4.90 -11.93
N ALA A 18 9.13 -4.47 -11.02
CA ALA A 18 7.71 -4.25 -11.26
C ALA A 18 7.32 -2.79 -11.57
N GLY A 19 8.28 -1.86 -11.57
CA GLY A 19 8.04 -0.44 -11.84
C GLY A 19 7.60 0.38 -10.62
N ILE A 20 7.83 -0.09 -9.40
CA ILE A 20 7.62 0.67 -8.17
C ILE A 20 8.87 1.49 -7.84
N THR A 21 8.71 2.81 -7.70
CA THR A 21 9.82 3.76 -7.46
C THR A 21 9.80 4.40 -6.07
N SER A 22 8.68 4.27 -5.35
CA SER A 22 8.49 4.86 -4.02
C SER A 22 7.82 3.86 -3.09
N ILE A 23 8.31 3.78 -1.86
CA ILE A 23 7.75 2.95 -0.81
C ILE A 23 7.35 3.78 0.42
N VAL A 24 6.18 3.47 0.97
CA VAL A 24 5.76 3.90 2.32
C VAL A 24 5.50 2.65 3.14
N GLY A 25 6.06 2.59 4.34
CA GLY A 25 6.01 1.37 5.12
C GLY A 25 6.89 1.42 6.36
N GLY A 26 7.18 0.28 6.95
CA GLY A 26 8.02 0.19 8.13
C GLY A 26 8.59 -1.22 8.31
N GLY A 27 9.56 -1.33 9.20
CA GLY A 27 10.23 -2.59 9.49
C GLY A 27 11.71 -2.43 9.83
N THR A 28 12.30 -3.53 10.30
CA THR A 28 13.70 -3.60 10.75
C THR A 28 14.36 -4.92 10.34
N GLY A 29 13.93 -5.52 9.23
CA GLY A 29 14.32 -6.88 8.83
C GLY A 29 13.31 -7.94 9.31
N PRO A 30 13.67 -9.23 9.33
CA PRO A 30 12.73 -10.34 9.54
C PRO A 30 12.36 -10.56 11.03
N ALA A 31 12.26 -9.49 11.80
CA ALA A 31 11.76 -9.53 13.18
C ALA A 31 10.24 -9.76 13.18
N GLU A 32 9.72 -10.44 14.21
CA GLU A 32 8.29 -10.75 14.31
C GLU A 32 7.40 -9.51 14.18
N GLY A 33 7.76 -8.43 14.85
CA GLY A 33 7.02 -7.17 14.74
C GLY A 33 7.00 -6.60 13.31
N THR A 34 8.04 -6.81 12.51
CA THR A 34 8.08 -6.37 11.10
C THR A 34 7.35 -7.35 10.17
N LYS A 35 7.45 -8.66 10.43
CA LYS A 35 6.69 -9.68 9.69
C LYS A 35 5.18 -9.51 9.84
N ALA A 36 4.73 -8.92 10.94
CA ALA A 36 3.33 -8.63 11.19
C ALA A 36 2.93 -7.17 10.90
N THR A 37 3.81 -6.18 11.11
CA THR A 37 3.41 -4.76 11.11
C THR A 37 4.39 -3.84 10.37
N THR A 38 3.87 -2.88 9.59
CA THR A 38 4.67 -1.81 8.95
C THR A 38 5.12 -0.73 9.93
N VAL A 39 5.94 -1.11 10.91
CA VAL A 39 6.36 -0.23 12.01
C VAL A 39 7.87 -0.27 12.17
N THR A 40 8.48 0.91 12.32
CA THR A 40 9.90 1.09 12.67
C THR A 40 10.00 1.89 13.97
N GLY A 41 10.67 1.36 14.99
CA GLY A 41 10.89 2.08 16.27
C GLY A 41 11.89 3.22 16.16
N ALA A 42 11.88 4.16 17.11
CA ALA A 42 12.65 5.41 17.08
C ALA A 42 14.14 5.23 16.69
N TRP A 43 14.88 4.43 17.46
CA TRP A 43 16.30 4.17 17.15
C TRP A 43 16.52 3.52 15.79
N HIS A 44 15.59 2.66 15.35
CA HIS A 44 15.70 1.97 14.07
C HIS A 44 15.39 2.87 12.88
N LEU A 45 14.60 3.95 13.02
CA LEU A 45 14.29 4.86 11.92
C LEU A 45 15.56 5.42 11.30
N GLU A 46 16.46 5.94 12.13
CA GLU A 46 17.77 6.41 11.69
C GLU A 46 18.58 5.34 10.95
N ARG A 47 18.63 4.13 11.50
CA ARG A 47 19.39 3.01 10.91
C ARG A 47 18.78 2.53 9.60
N MET A 48 17.47 2.58 9.46
CA MET A 48 16.77 2.21 8.24
C MET A 48 16.91 3.30 7.16
N LEU A 49 16.98 4.59 7.54
CA LEU A 49 17.34 5.67 6.61
C LEU A 49 18.77 5.47 6.07
N GLU A 50 19.74 5.14 6.92
CA GLU A 50 21.11 4.80 6.52
C GLU A 50 21.15 3.53 5.64
N ALA A 51 20.46 2.47 6.04
CA ALA A 51 20.44 1.20 5.32
C ALA A 51 19.82 1.32 3.93
N THR A 52 18.84 2.22 3.77
CA THR A 52 18.16 2.40 2.49
C THR A 52 18.82 3.43 1.57
N ASP A 53 19.76 4.25 2.06
CA ASP A 53 20.35 5.41 1.36
C ASP A 53 20.83 5.09 -0.08
N HIS A 54 21.51 3.95 -0.24
CA HIS A 54 22.11 3.52 -1.50
C HIS A 54 21.13 2.93 -2.52
N TRP A 55 19.86 2.71 -2.16
CA TRP A 55 18.87 2.16 -3.08
C TRP A 55 18.27 3.24 -3.99
N PRO A 56 17.99 2.95 -5.27
CA PRO A 56 17.33 3.89 -6.18
C PRO A 56 15.81 3.85 -5.98
N VAL A 57 15.34 4.03 -4.76
CA VAL A 57 13.90 4.12 -4.41
C VAL A 57 13.69 5.27 -3.45
N ASN A 58 12.52 5.92 -3.54
CA ASN A 58 12.13 6.90 -2.54
C ASN A 58 11.50 6.19 -1.33
N VAL A 59 11.70 6.71 -0.12
CA VAL A 59 11.31 6.03 1.12
C VAL A 59 10.60 6.97 2.08
N ALA A 60 9.46 6.55 2.64
CA ALA A 60 8.84 7.17 3.81
C ALA A 60 8.60 6.09 4.87
N LEU A 61 9.21 6.24 6.05
CA LEU A 61 9.12 5.25 7.12
C LEU A 61 7.99 5.59 8.10
N LEU A 62 7.25 4.58 8.54
CA LEU A 62 6.17 4.68 9.51
C LEU A 62 6.66 4.27 10.90
N GLY A 63 6.38 5.13 11.89
CA GLY A 63 6.54 4.81 13.30
C GLY A 63 5.38 3.96 13.85
N LYS A 64 5.50 3.56 15.12
CA LYS A 64 4.43 2.90 15.88
C LYS A 64 3.48 3.95 16.46
N GLY A 65 2.20 3.87 16.10
CA GLY A 65 1.14 4.72 16.64
C GLY A 65 0.45 4.14 17.88
N ASN A 66 0.69 2.86 18.22
CA ASN A 66 0.00 2.17 19.31
C ASN A 66 0.59 2.52 20.69
N THR A 67 0.36 3.76 21.15
CA THR A 67 0.71 4.22 22.51
C THR A 67 -0.19 5.40 22.89
N THR A 68 -0.41 5.60 24.18
CA THR A 68 -1.06 6.81 24.71
C THR A 68 -0.06 7.88 25.15
N ASP A 69 1.24 7.58 25.09
CA ASP A 69 2.31 8.54 25.35
C ASP A 69 2.61 9.36 24.09
N HIS A 70 2.19 10.62 24.10
CA HIS A 70 2.40 11.55 22.99
C HIS A 70 3.89 11.81 22.74
N GLU A 71 4.71 11.87 23.78
CA GLU A 71 6.14 12.17 23.64
C GLU A 71 6.89 11.02 22.96
N ALA A 72 6.51 9.77 23.25
CA ALA A 72 7.04 8.60 22.55
C ALA A 72 6.74 8.62 21.04
N MET A 73 5.63 9.26 20.63
CA MET A 73 5.33 9.47 19.20
C MET A 73 6.15 10.62 18.62
N TRP A 74 6.29 11.73 19.33
CA TRP A 74 7.15 12.84 18.91
C TRP A 74 8.63 12.44 18.78
N GLU A 75 9.13 11.56 19.65
CA GLU A 75 10.47 10.99 19.55
C GLU A 75 10.68 10.29 18.19
N GLN A 76 9.70 9.49 17.76
CA GLN A 76 9.76 8.81 16.47
C GLN A 76 9.73 9.78 15.30
N LEU A 77 8.92 10.85 15.37
CA LEU A 77 8.90 11.90 14.34
C LEU A 77 10.26 12.58 14.23
N ARG A 78 10.89 12.96 15.36
CA ARG A 78 12.22 13.58 15.37
C ARG A 78 13.31 12.63 14.86
N ALA A 79 13.15 11.33 15.08
CA ALA A 79 14.06 10.29 14.58
C ALA A 79 13.87 9.96 13.08
N GLY A 80 12.88 10.54 12.41
CA GLY A 80 12.70 10.42 10.95
C GLY A 80 11.47 9.65 10.48
N ALA A 81 10.49 9.38 11.35
CA ALA A 81 9.20 8.88 10.88
C ALA A 81 8.49 9.94 10.03
N ALA A 82 7.82 9.50 8.97
CA ALA A 82 7.01 10.30 8.06
C ALA A 82 5.50 10.20 8.34
N GLY A 83 5.13 9.36 9.32
CA GLY A 83 3.77 9.03 9.70
C GLY A 83 3.76 7.85 10.67
N PHE A 84 2.56 7.35 10.99
CA PHE A 84 2.38 6.25 11.94
C PHE A 84 1.57 5.11 11.34
N LYS A 85 1.82 3.90 11.82
CA LYS A 85 0.92 2.74 11.69
C LYS A 85 0.32 2.42 13.05
N LEU A 86 -1.01 2.33 13.09
CA LEU A 86 -1.79 1.66 14.14
C LEU A 86 -2.04 0.22 13.70
N HIS A 87 -1.72 -0.76 14.56
CA HIS A 87 -1.89 -2.18 14.26
C HIS A 87 -2.47 -2.97 15.43
N GLU A 88 -3.37 -3.91 15.14
CA GLU A 88 -4.07 -4.68 16.19
C GLU A 88 -3.12 -5.53 17.03
N ASP A 89 -2.08 -6.11 16.43
CA ASP A 89 -1.00 -6.85 17.11
C ASP A 89 -0.25 -6.02 18.17
N TRP A 90 -0.37 -4.68 18.12
CA TRP A 90 0.14 -3.76 19.14
C TRP A 90 -0.99 -3.09 19.97
N GLY A 91 -2.25 -3.46 19.73
CA GLY A 91 -3.46 -2.92 20.35
C GLY A 91 -3.98 -1.66 19.66
N THR A 92 -4.85 -1.80 18.64
CA THR A 92 -5.53 -0.67 17.98
C THR A 92 -6.78 -0.26 18.76
N THR A 93 -6.57 0.15 20.02
CA THR A 93 -7.67 0.54 20.91
C THR A 93 -8.12 1.99 20.66
N PRO A 94 -9.36 2.37 21.03
CA PRO A 94 -9.83 3.75 20.93
C PRO A 94 -8.88 4.80 21.54
N ALA A 95 -8.25 4.50 22.67
CA ALA A 95 -7.30 5.40 23.32
C ALA A 95 -6.01 5.59 22.50
N ALA A 96 -5.49 4.52 21.89
CA ALA A 96 -4.31 4.61 21.02
C ALA A 96 -4.64 5.33 19.71
N ILE A 97 -5.82 5.08 19.14
CA ILE A 97 -6.31 5.79 17.94
C ILE A 97 -6.36 7.30 18.20
N ASP A 98 -7.00 7.72 19.30
CA ASP A 98 -7.14 9.14 19.63
C ASP A 98 -5.80 9.83 19.90
N ALA A 99 -4.92 9.20 20.69
CA ALA A 99 -3.60 9.74 21.00
C ALA A 99 -2.74 9.90 19.73
N CYS A 100 -2.74 8.88 18.85
CA CYS A 100 -1.99 8.90 17.60
C CYS A 100 -2.51 9.98 16.65
N LEU A 101 -3.83 10.09 16.47
CA LEU A 101 -4.43 11.12 15.64
C LEU A 101 -4.23 12.52 16.20
N THR A 102 -4.18 12.69 17.52
CA THR A 102 -3.85 13.97 18.16
C THR A 102 -2.42 14.41 17.83
N VAL A 103 -1.44 13.51 17.89
CA VAL A 103 -0.06 13.82 17.49
C VAL A 103 0.04 14.05 15.98
N ALA A 104 -0.69 13.28 15.17
CA ALA A 104 -0.75 13.47 13.72
C ALA A 104 -1.30 14.85 13.35
N ASP A 105 -2.41 15.29 13.98
CA ASP A 105 -3.00 16.61 13.77
C ASP A 105 -2.02 17.74 14.13
N ALA A 106 -1.21 17.56 15.18
CA ALA A 106 -0.21 18.54 15.59
C ALA A 106 1.06 18.56 14.73
N SER A 107 1.39 17.45 14.03
CA SER A 107 2.63 17.29 13.27
C SER A 107 2.45 17.30 11.75
N GLY A 108 1.21 17.21 11.27
CA GLY A 108 0.89 17.23 9.84
C GLY A 108 1.02 15.86 9.14
N VAL A 109 1.41 14.79 9.85
CA VAL A 109 1.70 13.48 9.23
C VAL A 109 0.46 12.60 9.05
N GLN A 110 0.56 11.59 8.18
CA GLN A 110 -0.52 10.61 7.99
C GLN A 110 -0.49 9.49 9.05
N VAL A 111 -1.67 8.93 9.33
CA VAL A 111 -1.84 7.70 10.11
C VAL A 111 -2.45 6.62 9.22
N ALA A 112 -1.75 5.50 9.09
CA ALA A 112 -2.30 4.27 8.53
C ALA A 112 -2.84 3.39 9.65
N ILE A 113 -3.95 2.70 9.42
CA ILE A 113 -4.60 1.86 10.45
C ILE A 113 -4.94 0.47 9.91
N HIS A 114 -4.61 -0.51 10.74
CA HIS A 114 -5.16 -1.87 10.75
C HIS A 114 -5.96 -1.97 12.05
N THR A 115 -7.28 -2.12 11.93
CA THR A 115 -8.22 -2.01 13.06
C THR A 115 -8.33 -3.33 13.84
N ASP A 116 -9.05 -3.29 14.97
CA ASP A 116 -9.26 -4.43 15.86
C ASP A 116 -10.16 -5.50 15.22
N THR A 117 -9.57 -6.56 14.64
CA THR A 117 -10.34 -7.65 14.00
C THR A 117 -11.24 -8.36 14.99
N LEU A 118 -10.77 -8.49 16.23
CA LEU A 118 -11.44 -9.22 17.30
C LEU A 118 -12.65 -8.48 17.86
N ASN A 119 -12.79 -7.19 17.54
CA ASN A 119 -13.74 -6.29 18.18
C ASN A 119 -13.57 -6.28 19.71
N GLU A 120 -12.34 -6.46 20.20
CA GLU A 120 -12.02 -6.57 21.63
C GLU A 120 -12.39 -5.30 22.39
N ALA A 121 -12.00 -4.15 21.85
CA ALA A 121 -12.24 -2.84 22.45
C ALA A 121 -13.51 -2.15 21.93
N GLY A 122 -14.18 -2.73 20.94
CA GLY A 122 -15.39 -2.21 20.31
C GLY A 122 -15.52 -2.65 18.85
N TYR A 123 -16.68 -2.38 18.25
CA TYR A 123 -16.95 -2.63 16.83
C TYR A 123 -16.43 -1.49 15.94
N VAL A 124 -16.64 -1.59 14.62
CA VAL A 124 -16.19 -0.59 13.65
C VAL A 124 -16.68 0.82 13.99
N GLU A 125 -17.88 0.97 14.55
CA GLU A 125 -18.43 2.26 14.99
C GLU A 125 -17.59 2.87 16.11
N SER A 126 -17.13 2.07 17.08
CA SER A 126 -16.27 2.54 18.17
C SER A 126 -14.94 3.08 17.65
N THR A 127 -14.37 2.41 16.65
CA THR A 127 -13.15 2.88 15.95
C THR A 127 -13.42 4.17 15.19
N LEU A 128 -14.55 4.30 14.49
CA LEU A 128 -14.95 5.52 13.78
C LEU A 128 -15.21 6.69 14.73
N GLU A 129 -15.82 6.44 15.89
CA GLU A 129 -15.98 7.42 16.97
C GLU A 129 -14.62 7.89 17.49
N ALA A 130 -13.67 6.97 17.72
CA ALA A 130 -12.31 7.31 18.12
C ALA A 130 -11.55 8.08 17.02
N ILE A 131 -11.80 7.80 15.74
CA ILE A 131 -11.25 8.59 14.62
C ILE A 131 -11.80 10.02 14.64
N ALA A 132 -13.04 10.21 15.08
CA ALA A 132 -13.70 11.51 15.27
C ALA A 132 -13.66 12.41 14.01
N GLY A 133 -13.82 11.80 12.82
CA GLY A 133 -13.81 12.51 11.54
C GLY A 133 -12.42 13.02 11.09
N ARG A 134 -11.33 12.69 11.80
CA ARG A 134 -9.97 13.06 11.39
C ARG A 134 -9.49 12.23 10.21
N SER A 135 -8.58 12.82 9.42
CA SER A 135 -7.95 12.18 8.26
C SER A 135 -7.22 10.89 8.66
N ILE A 136 -7.56 9.77 8.01
CA ILE A 136 -6.94 8.46 8.27
C ILE A 136 -6.90 7.57 7.03
N HIS A 137 -5.80 6.83 6.87
CA HIS A 137 -5.63 5.85 5.80
C HIS A 137 -5.95 4.44 6.31
N THR A 138 -7.04 3.83 5.87
CA THR A 138 -7.39 2.46 6.23
C THR A 138 -6.70 1.48 5.27
N PHE A 139 -5.78 0.68 5.80
CA PHE A 139 -5.16 -0.40 5.04
C PHE A 139 -6.15 -1.56 4.84
N HIS A 140 -5.88 -2.38 3.81
CA HIS A 140 -6.64 -3.59 3.40
C HIS A 140 -8.12 -3.53 3.80
N THR A 141 -8.81 -2.49 3.31
CA THR A 141 -10.12 -2.05 3.78
C THR A 141 -11.19 -3.13 3.63
N GLU A 142 -11.02 -4.09 2.72
CA GLU A 142 -11.92 -5.25 2.62
C GLU A 142 -11.89 -6.17 3.86
N GLY A 143 -10.73 -6.28 4.52
CA GLY A 143 -10.57 -6.93 5.81
C GLY A 143 -9.86 -8.28 5.82
N ALA A 144 -9.56 -8.93 4.69
CA ALA A 144 -8.77 -10.17 4.67
C ALA A 144 -7.34 -9.96 5.22
N GLY A 145 -6.74 -8.80 4.93
CA GLY A 145 -5.48 -8.35 5.53
C GLY A 145 -5.61 -7.87 6.98
N GLY A 146 -6.84 -7.72 7.48
CA GLY A 146 -7.17 -7.44 8.88
C GLY A 146 -8.06 -6.22 9.08
N GLY A 147 -8.79 -6.23 10.19
CA GLY A 147 -9.75 -5.21 10.58
C GLY A 147 -11.07 -5.81 11.05
N HIS A 148 -11.93 -4.97 11.65
CA HIS A 148 -13.19 -5.35 12.28
C HIS A 148 -13.96 -6.39 11.47
N ALA A 149 -14.13 -7.59 12.05
CA ALA A 149 -14.86 -8.66 11.40
C ALA A 149 -16.36 -8.55 11.72
N PRO A 150 -17.26 -8.62 10.71
CA PRO A 150 -16.99 -8.80 9.28
C PRO A 150 -16.99 -7.49 8.46
N ASP A 151 -17.17 -6.32 9.10
CA ASP A 151 -17.74 -5.13 8.47
C ASP A 151 -16.79 -3.93 8.32
N ILE A 152 -15.47 -4.12 8.51
CA ILE A 152 -14.45 -3.07 8.31
C ILE A 152 -14.58 -2.34 6.97
N MET A 153 -15.01 -3.01 5.90
CA MET A 153 -15.14 -2.42 4.57
C MET A 153 -16.16 -1.26 4.50
N THR A 154 -17.05 -1.14 5.48
CA THR A 154 -17.98 0.00 5.60
C THR A 154 -17.27 1.35 5.70
N VAL A 155 -16.04 1.40 6.23
CA VAL A 155 -15.24 2.63 6.37
C VAL A 155 -14.96 3.32 5.04
N ALA A 156 -15.02 2.61 3.92
CA ALA A 156 -14.88 3.19 2.58
C ALA A 156 -16.01 4.18 2.21
N SER A 157 -17.08 4.22 3.01
CA SER A 157 -18.21 5.16 2.89
C SER A 157 -17.98 6.51 3.59
N HIS A 158 -16.84 6.70 4.27
CA HIS A 158 -16.58 7.89 5.09
C HIS A 158 -15.69 8.91 4.37
N PRO A 159 -16.02 10.22 4.44
CA PRO A 159 -15.31 11.27 3.69
C PRO A 159 -13.89 11.54 4.18
N ASN A 160 -13.60 11.26 5.45
CA ASN A 160 -12.27 11.45 6.07
C ASN A 160 -11.35 10.22 5.93
N VAL A 161 -11.85 9.14 5.34
CA VAL A 161 -11.09 7.89 5.16
C VAL A 161 -10.52 7.85 3.75
N MET A 162 -9.22 7.53 3.64
CA MET A 162 -8.55 7.21 2.38
C MET A 162 -8.33 5.70 2.32
N PRO A 163 -9.26 4.92 1.73
CA PRO A 163 -9.20 3.46 1.80
C PRO A 163 -8.25 2.86 0.77
N SER A 164 -7.44 1.89 1.20
CA SER A 164 -6.62 1.06 0.32
C SER A 164 -6.95 -0.42 0.42
N SER A 165 -6.63 -1.14 -0.63
CA SER A 165 -6.53 -2.60 -0.64
C SER A 165 -5.09 -3.06 -0.63
N THR A 166 -4.87 -4.29 -0.19
CA THR A 166 -3.63 -5.05 -0.45
C THR A 166 -3.87 -6.03 -1.57
N ASN A 167 -2.80 -6.56 -2.15
CA ASN A 167 -2.90 -7.15 -3.48
C ASN A 167 -3.26 -8.64 -3.60
N PRO A 168 -3.20 -9.51 -2.55
CA PRO A 168 -3.55 -10.92 -2.76
C PRO A 168 -5.03 -11.17 -3.03
N THR A 169 -5.94 -10.35 -2.50
CA THR A 169 -7.38 -10.48 -2.80
C THR A 169 -7.72 -10.03 -4.22
N ARG A 170 -6.76 -9.47 -4.98
CA ARG A 170 -7.03 -8.68 -6.19
C ARG A 170 -6.72 -9.46 -7.48
N PRO A 171 -7.68 -9.56 -8.42
CA PRO A 171 -9.12 -9.58 -8.19
C PRO A 171 -9.58 -10.88 -7.50
N HIS A 172 -10.87 -10.99 -7.24
CA HIS A 172 -11.46 -12.25 -6.79
C HIS A 172 -11.31 -13.33 -7.87
N THR A 173 -10.56 -14.39 -7.57
CA THR A 173 -10.36 -15.57 -8.43
C THR A 173 -10.78 -16.84 -7.71
N VAL A 174 -10.88 -17.94 -8.46
CA VAL A 174 -11.28 -19.25 -7.90
C VAL A 174 -10.33 -19.80 -6.83
N ASN A 175 -9.07 -19.34 -6.79
CA ASN A 175 -8.07 -19.79 -5.80
C ASN A 175 -7.87 -18.77 -4.66
N THR A 176 -8.55 -17.62 -4.70
CA THR A 176 -8.27 -16.52 -3.77
C THR A 176 -8.56 -16.96 -2.33
N VAL A 177 -9.71 -17.56 -2.06
CA VAL A 177 -10.13 -17.94 -0.70
C VAL A 177 -9.20 -18.98 -0.09
N ASP A 178 -8.91 -20.07 -0.82
CA ASP A 178 -8.07 -21.17 -0.35
C ASP A 178 -6.65 -20.70 -0.01
N GLU A 179 -6.06 -19.82 -0.84
CA GLU A 179 -4.73 -19.28 -0.60
C GLU A 179 -4.65 -18.42 0.69
N HIS A 180 -5.72 -17.69 1.00
CA HIS A 180 -5.68 -16.71 2.11
C HIS A 180 -5.77 -17.36 3.49
N LEU A 181 -6.46 -18.50 3.62
CA LEU A 181 -6.60 -19.18 4.91
C LEU A 181 -5.22 -19.60 5.44
N ASP A 182 -4.44 -20.31 4.62
CA ASP A 182 -3.08 -20.75 4.99
C ASP A 182 -2.13 -19.57 5.20
N MET A 183 -2.23 -18.52 4.35
CA MET A 183 -1.39 -17.33 4.45
C MET A 183 -1.63 -16.58 5.76
N LEU A 184 -2.88 -16.41 6.16
CA LEU A 184 -3.27 -15.72 7.40
C LEU A 184 -2.74 -16.47 8.62
N MET A 185 -2.88 -17.80 8.63
CA MET A 185 -2.37 -18.66 9.72
C MET A 185 -0.87 -18.47 9.94
N VAL A 186 -0.08 -18.37 8.87
CA VAL A 186 1.38 -18.14 8.96
C VAL A 186 1.70 -16.72 9.41
N CYS A 187 1.09 -15.69 8.81
CA CYS A 187 1.46 -14.30 9.07
C CYS A 187 1.16 -13.86 10.51
N HIS A 188 0.06 -14.35 11.09
CA HIS A 188 -0.35 -14.02 12.46
C HIS A 188 0.06 -15.08 13.50
N HIS A 189 0.93 -16.03 13.14
CA HIS A 189 1.45 -17.05 14.06
C HIS A 189 0.37 -17.89 14.76
N LEU A 190 -0.70 -18.20 14.03
CA LEU A 190 -1.84 -18.96 14.52
C LEU A 190 -1.55 -20.47 14.49
N ASN A 191 -2.23 -21.20 15.36
CA ASN A 191 -2.14 -22.64 15.47
C ASN A 191 -3.44 -23.32 14.98
N PRO A 192 -3.43 -24.07 13.86
CA PRO A 192 -4.62 -24.73 13.34
C PRO A 192 -5.20 -25.80 14.29
N ALA A 193 -4.46 -26.20 15.33
CA ALA A 193 -4.96 -27.09 16.37
C ALA A 193 -5.77 -26.37 17.47
N VAL A 194 -5.80 -25.04 17.47
CA VAL A 194 -6.61 -24.19 18.37
C VAL A 194 -7.87 -23.78 17.62
N ALA A 195 -9.04 -24.09 18.19
CA ALA A 195 -10.32 -23.87 17.51
C ALA A 195 -10.62 -22.37 17.32
N GLU A 196 -10.24 -21.56 18.30
CA GLU A 196 -10.38 -20.11 18.29
C GLU A 196 -9.52 -19.46 17.19
N ASP A 197 -8.32 -19.98 16.95
CA ASP A 197 -7.42 -19.51 15.89
C ASP A 197 -8.01 -19.81 14.50
N LEU A 198 -8.59 -20.99 14.32
CA LEU A 198 -9.26 -21.35 13.06
C LEU A 198 -10.52 -20.51 12.83
N ALA A 199 -11.35 -20.34 13.87
CA ALA A 199 -12.55 -19.51 13.79
C ALA A 199 -12.19 -18.04 13.50
N PHE A 200 -11.11 -17.52 14.07
CA PHE A 200 -10.58 -16.20 13.75
C PHE A 200 -10.18 -16.09 12.28
N ALA A 201 -9.42 -17.06 11.76
CA ALA A 201 -8.99 -17.07 10.36
C ALA A 201 -10.19 -17.15 9.39
N GLU A 202 -11.16 -18.03 9.66
CA GLU A 202 -12.39 -18.18 8.88
C GLU A 202 -13.28 -16.94 8.93
N SER A 203 -13.33 -16.23 10.06
CA SER A 203 -14.08 -14.97 10.18
C SER A 203 -13.53 -13.86 9.29
N ARG A 204 -12.23 -13.94 8.96
CA ARG A 204 -11.50 -12.89 8.24
C ARG A 204 -11.47 -13.10 6.73
N ILE A 205 -11.47 -14.35 6.27
CA ILE A 205 -11.45 -14.70 4.84
C ILE A 205 -12.87 -14.91 4.32
N ARG A 206 -13.43 -13.87 3.69
CA ARG A 206 -14.84 -13.82 3.29
C ARG A 206 -14.99 -13.63 1.77
N PRO A 207 -15.48 -14.64 1.04
CA PRO A 207 -15.64 -14.55 -0.42
C PRO A 207 -16.53 -13.38 -0.86
N SER A 208 -17.56 -13.06 -0.06
CA SER A 208 -18.51 -11.98 -0.33
C SER A 208 -17.89 -10.58 -0.26
N THR A 209 -17.06 -10.29 0.75
CA THR A 209 -16.38 -9.00 0.88
C THR A 209 -15.24 -8.87 -0.15
N ILE A 210 -14.51 -9.95 -0.45
CA ILE A 210 -13.52 -9.98 -1.55
C ILE A 210 -14.18 -9.68 -2.91
N ALA A 211 -15.39 -10.22 -3.16
CA ALA A 211 -16.16 -9.96 -4.37
C ALA A 211 -16.67 -8.51 -4.44
N ALA A 212 -17.05 -7.92 -3.31
CA ALA A 212 -17.47 -6.52 -3.22
C ALA A 212 -16.31 -5.53 -3.37
N GLU A 213 -15.13 -5.88 -2.87
CA GLU A 213 -13.90 -5.08 -3.02
C GLU A 213 -13.56 -4.82 -4.50
N ASP A 214 -13.76 -5.81 -5.37
CA ASP A 214 -13.63 -5.66 -6.82
C ASP A 214 -14.55 -4.56 -7.38
N VAL A 215 -15.83 -4.56 -6.96
CA VAL A 215 -16.83 -3.58 -7.39
C VAL A 215 -16.53 -2.20 -6.82
N LEU A 216 -16.11 -2.11 -5.55
CA LEU A 216 -15.73 -0.85 -4.92
C LEU A 216 -14.49 -0.21 -5.58
N HIS A 217 -13.55 -1.02 -6.08
CA HIS A 217 -12.46 -0.51 -6.90
C HIS A 217 -12.95 0.09 -8.21
N ASP A 218 -13.84 -0.60 -8.92
CA ASP A 218 -14.34 -0.12 -10.22
C ASP A 218 -15.23 1.10 -10.07
N LEU A 219 -15.98 1.20 -8.97
CA LEU A 219 -16.77 2.38 -8.61
C LEU A 219 -15.91 3.59 -8.25
N GLY A 220 -14.69 3.35 -7.74
CA GLY A 220 -13.82 4.39 -7.17
C GLY A 220 -14.08 4.66 -5.69
N ALA A 221 -14.64 3.70 -4.97
CA ALA A 221 -14.88 3.78 -3.53
C ALA A 221 -13.69 3.25 -2.71
N ILE A 222 -12.88 2.34 -3.26
CA ILE A 222 -11.53 2.07 -2.75
C ILE A 222 -10.53 2.75 -3.65
N SER A 223 -9.60 3.50 -3.06
CA SER A 223 -8.86 4.52 -3.79
C SER A 223 -7.41 4.17 -4.05
N ILE A 224 -6.88 3.19 -3.34
CA ILE A 224 -5.45 2.84 -3.37
C ILE A 224 -5.28 1.33 -3.45
N ILE A 225 -4.21 0.88 -4.11
CA ILE A 225 -3.73 -0.51 -4.07
C ILE A 225 -2.26 -0.48 -3.61
N GLY A 226 -1.99 -1.15 -2.48
CA GLY A 226 -0.65 -1.42 -1.95
C GLY A 226 -0.31 -2.90 -2.01
N SER A 227 0.91 -3.28 -1.62
CA SER A 227 1.31 -4.70 -1.62
C SER A 227 0.89 -5.46 -0.39
N ASP A 228 1.34 -5.02 0.80
CA ASP A 228 1.51 -5.81 2.03
C ASP A 228 2.72 -6.76 2.00
N SER A 229 3.84 -6.27 1.46
CA SER A 229 4.97 -7.08 1.00
C SER A 229 5.48 -8.11 2.02
N GLN A 230 5.35 -9.41 1.70
CA GLN A 230 5.76 -10.55 2.53
C GLN A 230 5.02 -10.69 3.88
N ALA A 231 3.93 -9.94 4.08
CA ALA A 231 3.10 -9.96 5.30
C ALA A 231 1.62 -10.03 4.91
N MET A 232 1.27 -11.00 4.08
CA MET A 232 0.00 -11.08 3.33
C MET A 232 -0.05 -10.25 2.04
N GLY A 233 1.06 -10.18 1.31
CA GLY A 233 1.15 -9.37 0.10
C GLY A 233 2.42 -9.56 -0.72
N ARG A 234 2.39 -9.06 -1.96
CA ARG A 234 3.43 -9.31 -2.98
C ARG A 234 3.95 -8.01 -3.60
N ILE A 235 5.16 -7.57 -3.24
CA ILE A 235 5.66 -6.25 -3.68
C ILE A 235 5.73 -6.06 -5.20
N GLY A 236 6.08 -7.12 -5.94
CA GLY A 236 6.17 -7.10 -7.40
C GLY A 236 4.82 -7.08 -8.14
N GLU A 237 3.70 -7.13 -7.42
CA GLU A 237 2.37 -7.36 -8.03
C GLU A 237 1.39 -6.20 -7.83
N VAL A 238 1.79 -5.06 -7.25
CA VAL A 238 0.89 -3.90 -7.08
C VAL A 238 0.32 -3.42 -8.42
N VAL A 239 1.17 -3.24 -9.42
CA VAL A 239 0.78 -2.76 -10.75
C VAL A 239 -0.04 -3.82 -11.48
N ILE A 240 0.42 -5.07 -11.50
CA ILE A 240 -0.22 -6.14 -12.27
C ILE A 240 -1.64 -6.43 -11.77
N ARG A 241 -1.81 -6.48 -10.44
CA ARG A 241 -3.10 -6.78 -9.78
C ARG A 241 -4.10 -5.66 -10.00
N THR A 242 -3.64 -4.40 -10.04
CA THR A 242 -4.47 -3.26 -10.42
C THR A 242 -5.11 -3.45 -11.80
N TRP A 243 -4.31 -3.82 -12.80
CA TRP A 243 -4.79 -3.98 -14.19
C TRP A 243 -5.59 -5.26 -14.40
N GLN A 244 -5.28 -6.33 -13.67
CA GLN A 244 -6.10 -7.54 -13.64
C GLN A 244 -7.50 -7.25 -13.07
N THR A 245 -7.61 -6.48 -11.98
CA THR A 245 -8.91 -6.07 -11.44
C THR A 245 -9.68 -5.20 -12.44
N ALA A 246 -9.04 -4.20 -13.06
CA ALA A 246 -9.69 -3.40 -14.10
C ALA A 246 -10.21 -4.25 -15.27
N HIS A 247 -9.45 -5.27 -15.68
CA HIS A 247 -9.85 -6.20 -16.74
C HIS A 247 -11.07 -7.04 -16.34
N VAL A 248 -11.04 -7.65 -15.15
CA VAL A 248 -12.16 -8.48 -14.65
C VAL A 248 -13.41 -7.64 -14.51
N MET A 249 -13.30 -6.41 -13.98
CA MET A 249 -14.42 -5.49 -13.84
C MET A 249 -14.98 -5.03 -15.19
N LYS A 250 -14.14 -4.77 -16.19
CA LYS A 250 -14.62 -4.53 -17.55
C LYS A 250 -15.43 -5.70 -18.11
N ARG A 251 -14.96 -6.93 -17.92
CA ARG A 251 -15.67 -8.12 -18.41
C ARG A 251 -16.98 -8.35 -17.67
N ARG A 252 -17.03 -8.01 -16.38
CA ARG A 252 -18.20 -8.20 -15.52
C ARG A 252 -19.26 -7.11 -15.68
N LEU A 253 -18.85 -5.85 -15.65
CA LEU A 253 -19.74 -4.68 -15.59
C LEU A 253 -19.85 -3.92 -16.92
N GLY A 254 -19.01 -4.25 -17.91
CA GLY A 254 -18.94 -3.53 -19.18
C GLY A 254 -18.11 -2.24 -19.09
N SER A 255 -18.28 -1.35 -20.05
CA SER A 255 -17.59 -0.04 -20.08
C SER A 255 -18.13 0.89 -19.00
N LEU A 256 -17.25 1.69 -18.38
CA LEU A 256 -17.70 2.74 -17.46
C LEU A 256 -18.52 3.81 -18.20
N PRO A 257 -19.44 4.51 -17.53
CA PRO A 257 -20.09 5.69 -18.10
C PRO A 257 -19.05 6.71 -18.60
N GLY A 258 -19.14 7.07 -19.87
CA GLY A 258 -18.20 7.99 -20.55
C GLY A 258 -17.05 7.30 -21.29
N ASP A 259 -16.80 6.02 -21.03
CA ASP A 259 -15.95 5.19 -21.88
C ASP A 259 -16.74 4.69 -23.11
N GLY A 260 -16.01 4.43 -24.20
CA GLY A 260 -16.59 4.05 -25.49
C GLY A 260 -15.78 2.93 -26.14
N ALA A 261 -15.18 3.21 -27.30
CA ALA A 261 -14.27 2.28 -27.96
C ALA A 261 -12.96 2.07 -27.15
N ALA A 262 -12.59 3.03 -26.31
CA ALA A 262 -11.44 2.96 -25.41
C ALA A 262 -11.91 3.07 -23.94
N ASP A 263 -11.10 2.53 -23.03
CA ASP A 263 -11.36 2.46 -21.58
C ASP A 263 -10.60 3.54 -20.80
N ASN A 264 -10.49 4.75 -21.34
CA ASN A 264 -9.59 5.78 -20.80
C ASN A 264 -9.99 6.22 -19.39
N LEU A 265 -11.28 6.34 -19.08
CA LEU A 265 -11.74 6.71 -17.75
C LEU A 265 -11.41 5.60 -16.73
N ARG A 266 -11.69 4.33 -17.08
CA ARG A 266 -11.27 3.20 -16.23
C ARG A 266 -9.76 3.17 -16.06
N ALA A 267 -8.99 3.33 -17.13
CA ALA A 267 -7.53 3.32 -17.06
C ALA A 267 -6.98 4.45 -16.17
N ARG A 268 -7.54 5.67 -16.28
CA ARG A 268 -7.17 6.80 -15.42
C ARG A 268 -7.56 6.58 -13.96
N ARG A 269 -8.74 6.00 -13.70
CA ARG A 269 -9.19 5.63 -12.35
C ARG A 269 -8.23 4.64 -11.71
N TYR A 270 -7.83 3.59 -12.43
CA TYR A 270 -6.99 2.53 -11.89
C TYR A 270 -5.50 2.91 -11.78
N VAL A 271 -4.94 3.65 -12.74
CA VAL A 271 -3.54 4.12 -12.62
C VAL A 271 -3.36 5.05 -11.42
N ALA A 272 -4.38 5.85 -11.07
CA ALA A 272 -4.34 6.71 -9.90
C ALA A 272 -4.14 5.93 -8.59
N LYS A 273 -4.65 4.70 -8.50
CA LYS A 273 -4.64 3.87 -7.28
C LYS A 273 -3.25 3.48 -6.80
N TYR A 274 -2.25 3.42 -7.68
CA TYR A 274 -0.86 3.10 -7.31
C TYR A 274 0.13 4.22 -7.64
N THR A 275 -0.35 5.38 -8.11
CA THR A 275 0.49 6.54 -8.45
C THR A 275 0.13 7.74 -7.58
N ILE A 276 -0.85 8.54 -7.99
CA ILE A 276 -1.15 9.83 -7.35
C ILE A 276 -1.93 9.69 -6.03
N ALA A 277 -2.83 8.70 -5.90
CA ALA A 277 -3.64 8.55 -4.69
C ALA A 277 -2.80 8.18 -3.45
N PRO A 278 -1.84 7.23 -3.51
CA PRO A 278 -0.87 7.03 -2.43
C PRO A 278 -0.05 8.28 -2.09
N ALA A 279 0.40 9.03 -3.12
CA ALA A 279 1.21 10.21 -2.92
C ALA A 279 0.42 11.32 -2.20
N ILE A 280 -0.83 11.55 -2.60
CA ILE A 280 -1.76 12.46 -1.89
C ILE A 280 -2.09 11.90 -0.50
N THR A 281 -2.18 10.61 -0.29
CA THR A 281 -2.52 10.11 1.05
C THR A 281 -1.39 10.36 2.05
N HIS A 282 -0.14 10.32 1.61
CA HIS A 282 1.04 10.42 2.47
C HIS A 282 1.83 11.74 2.35
N GLY A 283 1.32 12.77 1.67
CA GLY A 283 2.00 14.07 1.62
C GLY A 283 3.21 14.11 0.68
N LEU A 284 3.25 13.28 -0.35
CA LEU A 284 4.41 13.07 -1.24
C LEU A 284 4.19 13.66 -2.65
N GLU A 285 2.98 14.11 -2.94
CA GLU A 285 2.49 14.48 -4.28
C GLU A 285 3.23 15.65 -4.92
N ARG A 286 3.92 16.48 -4.14
CA ARG A 286 4.76 17.57 -4.69
C ARG A 286 5.96 17.04 -5.47
N GLU A 287 6.44 15.85 -5.11
CA GLU A 287 7.66 15.26 -5.65
C GLU A 287 7.35 14.10 -6.60
N VAL A 288 6.31 13.30 -6.33
CA VAL A 288 6.04 12.05 -7.07
C VAL A 288 4.55 11.82 -7.35
N GLY A 289 4.23 10.69 -7.97
CA GLY A 289 2.87 10.18 -8.13
C GLY A 289 2.21 10.51 -9.47
N SER A 290 2.82 11.31 -10.34
CA SER A 290 2.27 11.62 -11.67
C SER A 290 3.33 12.20 -12.62
N VAL A 291 3.05 12.17 -13.91
CA VAL A 291 3.89 12.77 -14.95
C VAL A 291 3.48 14.25 -15.12
N GLU A 292 4.00 15.11 -14.25
CA GLU A 292 3.71 16.54 -14.24
C GLU A 292 5.00 17.36 -14.14
N VAL A 293 5.03 18.53 -14.76
CA VAL A 293 6.19 19.42 -14.73
C VAL A 293 6.49 19.86 -13.29
N GLY A 294 7.75 19.74 -12.89
CA GLY A 294 8.23 20.11 -11.54
C GLY A 294 8.37 18.94 -10.58
N LYS A 295 7.80 17.77 -10.89
CA LYS A 295 7.99 16.54 -10.09
C LYS A 295 9.30 15.82 -10.45
N LEU A 296 9.75 14.93 -9.57
CA LEU A 296 10.87 14.03 -9.84
C LEU A 296 10.58 13.21 -11.10
N ALA A 297 11.59 13.08 -11.96
CA ALA A 297 11.52 12.27 -13.18
C ALA A 297 11.66 10.77 -12.86
N ASP A 298 10.73 10.28 -12.04
CA ASP A 298 10.53 8.87 -11.73
C ASP A 298 9.51 8.30 -12.72
N LEU A 299 10.02 7.65 -13.76
CA LEU A 299 9.25 7.25 -14.93
C LEU A 299 9.46 5.78 -15.23
N VAL A 300 8.41 5.11 -15.69
CA VAL A 300 8.48 3.70 -16.09
C VAL A 300 8.09 3.59 -17.56
N LEU A 301 8.97 2.99 -18.34
CA LEU A 301 8.74 2.71 -19.75
C LEU A 301 8.25 1.28 -19.91
N TRP A 302 7.20 1.13 -20.71
CA TRP A 302 6.57 -0.17 -20.98
C TRP A 302 6.52 -0.38 -22.49
N ASP A 303 6.89 -1.58 -22.93
CA ASP A 303 6.37 -2.09 -24.20
C ASP A 303 4.87 -2.39 -24.00
N PRO A 304 3.96 -1.93 -24.87
CA PRO A 304 2.54 -2.22 -24.75
C PRO A 304 2.20 -3.71 -24.55
N ALA A 305 2.97 -4.63 -25.14
CA ALA A 305 2.75 -6.07 -24.98
C ALA A 305 3.06 -6.59 -23.56
N PHE A 306 3.85 -5.84 -22.78
CA PHE A 306 4.27 -6.15 -21.41
C PHE A 306 3.76 -5.13 -20.38
N PHE A 307 2.86 -4.21 -20.78
CA PHE A 307 2.32 -3.18 -19.91
C PHE A 307 1.76 -3.78 -18.61
N GLY A 308 2.21 -3.26 -17.48
CA GLY A 308 1.82 -3.69 -16.14
C GLY A 308 2.37 -5.05 -15.70
N VAL A 309 3.14 -5.74 -16.54
CA VAL A 309 3.74 -7.05 -16.24
C VAL A 309 5.23 -6.93 -15.97
N ARG A 310 6.01 -6.45 -16.96
CA ARG A 310 7.45 -6.23 -16.85
C ARG A 310 7.82 -4.94 -17.58
N PRO A 311 8.33 -3.91 -16.87
CA PRO A 311 8.84 -2.70 -17.49
C PRO A 311 10.00 -2.98 -18.44
N HIS A 312 10.11 -2.15 -19.48
CA HIS A 312 11.32 -2.07 -20.28
C HIS A 312 12.44 -1.36 -19.51
N ALA A 313 12.13 -0.24 -18.86
CA ALA A 313 13.06 0.52 -18.04
C ALA A 313 12.35 1.31 -16.93
N VAL A 314 13.05 1.49 -15.81
CA VAL A 314 12.65 2.32 -14.66
C VAL A 314 13.69 3.42 -14.49
N LEU A 315 13.23 4.66 -14.56
CA LEU A 315 14.02 5.86 -14.34
C LEU A 315 13.77 6.38 -12.93
N LYS A 316 14.83 6.81 -12.26
CA LYS A 316 14.81 7.53 -10.98
C LYS A 316 15.53 8.85 -11.13
N GLY A 317 14.87 9.95 -10.78
CA GLY A 317 15.45 11.29 -10.88
C GLY A 317 16.08 11.57 -12.26
N GLY A 318 15.46 11.08 -13.33
CA GLY A 318 15.91 11.26 -14.72
C GLY A 318 16.98 10.30 -15.22
N MET A 319 17.41 9.31 -14.42
CA MET A 319 18.43 8.33 -14.81
C MET A 319 17.90 6.90 -14.73
N ILE A 320 18.23 6.05 -15.70
CA ILE A 320 17.79 4.64 -15.68
C ILE A 320 18.44 3.93 -14.49
N ALA A 321 17.60 3.45 -13.57
CA ALA A 321 17.99 2.69 -12.39
C ALA A 321 17.83 1.18 -12.60
N TRP A 322 16.81 0.75 -13.34
CA TRP A 322 16.55 -0.66 -13.64
C TRP A 322 16.12 -0.81 -15.10
N ALA A 323 16.51 -1.89 -15.77
CA ALA A 323 16.07 -2.16 -17.15
C ALA A 323 16.12 -3.65 -17.51
N THR A 324 15.30 -4.06 -18.47
CA THR A 324 15.44 -5.36 -19.14
C THR A 324 16.71 -5.35 -19.99
N MET A 325 17.65 -6.22 -19.68
CA MET A 325 18.97 -6.26 -20.33
C MET A 325 19.45 -7.68 -20.57
N GLY A 326 19.99 -7.89 -21.77
CA GLY A 326 20.55 -9.15 -22.25
C GLY A 326 21.92 -9.52 -21.65
N ASP A 327 22.65 -10.37 -22.38
CA ASP A 327 24.03 -10.76 -22.05
C ASP A 327 24.99 -9.57 -22.11
N ALA A 328 25.68 -9.31 -21.00
CA ALA A 328 26.65 -8.23 -20.86
C ALA A 328 27.93 -8.44 -21.70
N ASN A 329 28.23 -9.67 -22.13
CA ASN A 329 29.37 -9.97 -23.00
C ASN A 329 29.01 -9.97 -24.50
N ALA A 330 27.74 -9.79 -24.86
CA ALA A 330 27.30 -9.80 -26.24
C ALA A 330 27.72 -8.52 -27.00
N SER A 331 27.64 -8.56 -28.34
CA SER A 331 28.01 -7.42 -29.20
C SER A 331 26.99 -6.27 -29.20
N ILE A 332 25.77 -6.53 -28.72
CA ILE A 332 24.62 -5.60 -28.62
C ILE A 332 23.79 -5.98 -27.37
N PRO A 333 22.85 -5.15 -26.87
CA PRO A 333 22.23 -5.36 -25.55
C PRO A 333 21.03 -6.32 -25.49
N THR A 334 20.54 -6.80 -26.63
CA THR A 334 19.32 -7.64 -26.77
C THR A 334 19.54 -9.18 -26.84
N PRO A 335 20.75 -9.73 -27.03
CA PRO A 335 20.96 -11.17 -26.96
C PRO A 335 20.66 -11.72 -25.57
N GLN A 336 20.04 -12.90 -25.53
CA GLN A 336 19.61 -13.57 -24.31
C GLN A 336 20.78 -13.98 -23.39
N PRO A 337 20.57 -14.09 -22.06
CA PRO A 337 19.28 -13.96 -21.36
C PRO A 337 18.93 -12.51 -20.99
N GLU A 338 17.74 -12.09 -21.40
CA GLU A 338 17.14 -10.81 -20.98
C GLU A 338 16.50 -10.93 -19.60
N LEU A 339 17.02 -10.17 -18.65
CA LEU A 339 16.56 -10.14 -17.25
C LEU A 339 16.40 -8.69 -16.79
N PRO A 340 15.55 -8.40 -15.79
CA PRO A 340 15.59 -7.12 -15.09
C PRO A 340 16.92 -7.00 -14.35
N ARG A 341 17.66 -5.91 -14.56
CA ARG A 341 19.00 -5.71 -13.99
C ARG A 341 19.19 -4.29 -13.43
N PRO A 342 20.04 -4.12 -12.40
CA PRO A 342 20.51 -2.81 -11.95
C PRO A 342 21.28 -2.09 -13.05
N MET A 343 20.94 -0.83 -13.27
CA MET A 343 21.63 0.07 -14.20
C MET A 343 22.48 1.08 -13.44
N PHE A 344 23.17 1.98 -14.16
CA PHE A 344 24.05 2.97 -13.54
C PHE A 344 23.34 3.91 -12.55
N GLY A 345 22.03 4.15 -12.70
CA GLY A 345 21.25 4.91 -11.72
C GLY A 345 21.08 4.20 -10.37
N ALA A 346 21.28 2.88 -10.33
CA ALA A 346 21.28 2.07 -9.10
C ALA A 346 22.66 1.98 -8.43
N ALA A 347 23.71 2.60 -9.00
CA ALA A 347 25.02 2.59 -8.36
C ALA A 347 24.94 3.29 -6.99
N PRO A 348 25.52 2.72 -5.90
CA PRO A 348 25.37 3.25 -4.54
C PRO A 348 25.74 4.73 -4.37
N ALA A 349 26.71 5.23 -5.13
CA ALA A 349 27.12 6.64 -5.08
C ALA A 349 26.23 7.58 -5.90
N VAL A 350 25.36 7.03 -6.76
CA VAL A 350 24.49 7.77 -7.68
C VAL A 350 23.06 7.79 -7.18
N ALA A 351 22.56 6.65 -6.72
CA ALA A 351 21.18 6.45 -6.29
C ALA A 351 20.67 7.48 -5.25
N PRO A 352 21.45 7.90 -4.23
CA PRO A 352 21.01 8.90 -3.27
C PRO A 352 20.65 10.24 -3.93
N GLY A 353 21.40 10.67 -4.96
CA GLY A 353 21.13 11.91 -5.69
C GLY A 353 19.97 11.82 -6.70
N ARG A 354 19.27 10.68 -6.76
CA ARG A 354 18.14 10.40 -7.66
C ARG A 354 16.86 9.98 -6.93
N SER A 355 16.91 10.03 -5.60
CA SER A 355 15.84 9.59 -4.72
C SER A 355 15.68 10.58 -3.57
N VAL A 356 14.58 10.47 -2.86
CA VAL A 356 14.31 11.27 -1.65
C VAL A 356 13.84 10.36 -0.52
N SER A 357 14.19 10.71 0.72
CA SER A 357 13.57 10.12 1.91
C SER A 357 12.67 11.15 2.55
N TRP A 358 11.40 10.82 2.74
CA TRP A 358 10.47 11.70 3.44
C TRP A 358 10.50 11.46 4.94
N VAL A 359 10.43 12.54 5.70
CA VAL A 359 10.39 12.57 7.16
C VAL A 359 9.35 13.62 7.61
N ALA A 360 8.96 13.61 8.88
CA ALA A 360 8.17 14.70 9.45
C ALA A 360 9.00 16.00 9.49
N GLN A 361 8.33 17.16 9.44
CA GLN A 361 8.99 18.46 9.59
C GLN A 361 9.80 18.54 10.91
N ALA A 362 9.27 17.93 11.98
CA ALA A 362 9.95 17.86 13.27
C ALA A 362 11.33 17.18 13.23
N ALA A 363 11.57 16.24 12.30
CA ALA A 363 12.88 15.63 12.12
C ALA A 363 13.92 16.63 11.61
N LEU A 364 13.50 17.49 10.66
CA LEU A 364 14.36 18.51 10.08
C LEU A 364 14.65 19.61 11.10
N ASP A 365 13.63 20.03 11.84
CA ASP A 365 13.75 21.04 12.89
C ASP A 365 14.63 20.57 14.07
N ASP A 366 14.64 19.27 14.36
CA ASP A 366 15.51 18.62 15.36
C ASP A 366 16.94 18.32 14.84
N GLY A 367 17.28 18.78 13.63
CA GLY A 367 18.62 18.61 13.05
C GLY A 367 18.97 17.17 12.66
N LEU A 368 17.97 16.35 12.30
CA LEU A 368 18.23 15.00 11.78
C LEU A 368 19.23 14.97 10.60
N PRO A 369 19.18 15.90 9.61
CA PRO A 369 20.15 15.93 8.53
C PRO A 369 21.61 16.07 8.99
N ASP A 370 21.85 16.75 10.12
CA ASP A 370 23.20 16.95 10.67
C ASP A 370 23.71 15.75 11.47
N ARG A 371 22.78 14.89 11.95
CA ARG A 371 23.09 13.70 12.76
C ARG A 371 23.30 12.45 11.92
N LEU A 372 22.60 12.33 10.79
CA LEU A 372 22.66 11.16 9.92
C LEU A 372 23.71 11.28 8.83
N ARG A 373 24.38 10.16 8.54
CA ARG A 373 25.33 10.05 7.43
C ARG A 373 24.66 9.49 6.18
N VAL A 374 23.61 10.18 5.73
CA VAL A 374 22.90 9.84 4.48
C VAL A 374 23.24 10.84 3.39
N ALA A 375 23.46 10.35 2.17
CA ALA A 375 23.68 11.21 1.02
C ALA A 375 22.37 11.66 0.37
N ARG A 376 21.28 10.91 0.58
CA ARG A 376 19.96 11.21 0.05
C ARG A 376 19.35 12.40 0.79
N GLU A 377 18.67 13.26 0.03
CA GLU A 377 17.94 14.38 0.58
C GLU A 377 16.79 13.91 1.47
N LEU A 378 16.71 14.48 2.68
CA LEU A 378 15.57 14.34 3.58
C LEU A 378 14.56 15.47 3.30
N LYS A 379 13.35 15.12 2.86
CA LYS A 379 12.28 16.09 2.55
C LYS A 379 11.14 15.99 3.57
N PRO A 380 10.48 17.10 3.93
CA PRO A 380 9.30 17.02 4.78
C PRO A 380 8.12 16.43 4.00
N VAL A 381 7.31 15.59 4.64
CA VAL A 381 5.96 15.29 4.13
C VAL A 381 5.11 16.56 4.15
N ALA A 382 4.25 16.73 3.15
CA ALA A 382 3.23 17.78 3.19
C ALA A 382 2.14 17.42 4.20
N ASP A 383 1.48 18.44 4.75
CA ASP A 383 0.36 18.26 5.69
C ASP A 383 -0.75 17.40 5.07
N THR A 384 -1.14 16.33 5.78
CA THR A 384 -2.18 15.38 5.35
C THR A 384 -3.49 15.45 6.15
N ARG A 385 -3.58 16.34 7.14
CA ARG A 385 -4.63 16.29 8.15
C ARG A 385 -5.98 16.83 7.67
N SER A 386 -5.95 17.67 6.64
CA SER A 386 -7.14 18.15 5.93
C SER A 386 -7.58 17.27 4.74
N ARG A 387 -6.84 16.19 4.45
CA ARG A 387 -7.10 15.33 3.30
C ARG A 387 -8.22 14.32 3.59
N GLY A 388 -8.98 13.99 2.56
CA GLY A 388 -10.03 12.98 2.62
C GLY A 388 -10.32 12.37 1.25
N LYS A 389 -11.44 11.65 1.17
CA LYS A 389 -11.86 10.90 -0.01
C LYS A 389 -12.00 11.78 -1.26
N ALA A 390 -12.47 13.01 -1.08
CA ALA A 390 -12.67 13.98 -2.16
C ALA A 390 -11.36 14.43 -2.84
N ASP A 391 -10.22 14.26 -2.18
CA ASP A 391 -8.91 14.64 -2.72
C ASP A 391 -8.31 13.54 -3.62
N LEU A 392 -8.93 12.35 -3.71
CA LEU A 392 -8.39 11.19 -4.42
C LEU A 392 -8.93 11.13 -5.85
N PRO A 393 -8.13 11.46 -6.88
CA PRO A 393 -8.63 11.67 -8.23
C PRO A 393 -9.31 10.43 -8.80
N LEU A 394 -10.55 10.60 -9.28
CA LEU A 394 -11.40 9.56 -9.88
C LEU A 394 -11.74 8.39 -8.94
N ASN A 395 -11.41 8.51 -7.65
CA ASN A 395 -11.59 7.50 -6.63
C ASN A 395 -12.14 8.13 -5.33
N ASP A 396 -13.14 8.99 -5.51
CA ASP A 396 -13.76 9.83 -4.49
C ASP A 396 -15.19 9.38 -4.12
N ALA A 397 -15.61 8.19 -4.56
CA ALA A 397 -16.97 7.71 -4.36
C ALA A 397 -17.23 7.35 -2.88
N LEU A 398 -18.44 7.65 -2.40
CA LEU A 398 -18.92 7.37 -1.04
C LEU A 398 -20.26 6.62 -1.11
N PRO A 399 -20.28 5.36 -1.61
CA PRO A 399 -21.50 4.58 -1.67
C PRO A 399 -21.97 4.21 -0.26
N ARG A 400 -23.25 3.86 -0.12
CA ARG A 400 -23.73 3.19 1.10
C ARG A 400 -23.32 1.72 1.05
N ILE A 401 -22.47 1.28 1.98
CA ILE A 401 -22.04 -0.11 2.11
C ILE A 401 -22.73 -0.72 3.33
N GLU A 402 -23.42 -1.83 3.13
CA GLU A 402 -24.08 -2.60 4.19
C GLU A 402 -23.54 -4.03 4.16
N ILE A 403 -23.19 -4.58 5.32
CA ILE A 403 -22.66 -5.94 5.45
C ILE A 403 -23.50 -6.64 6.51
N ASP A 404 -24.16 -7.72 6.11
CA ASP A 404 -24.98 -8.53 7.02
C ASP A 404 -24.06 -9.32 7.98
N PRO A 405 -24.23 -9.21 9.30
CA PRO A 405 -23.29 -9.79 10.26
C PRO A 405 -23.35 -11.32 10.34
N ASP A 406 -24.46 -11.93 9.94
CA ASP A 406 -24.65 -13.39 10.03
C ASP A 406 -24.29 -14.10 8.71
N THR A 407 -24.57 -13.46 7.58
CA THR A 407 -24.39 -14.04 6.24
C THR A 407 -23.21 -13.47 5.47
N PHE A 408 -22.61 -12.38 5.96
CA PHE A 408 -21.58 -11.58 5.29
C PHE A 408 -22.01 -11.05 3.92
N ALA A 409 -23.32 -11.04 3.63
CA ALA A 409 -23.86 -10.51 2.39
C ALA A 409 -23.58 -9.00 2.30
N VAL A 410 -22.94 -8.58 1.21
CA VAL A 410 -22.59 -7.17 1.00
C VAL A 410 -23.57 -6.52 0.04
N ARG A 411 -24.12 -5.37 0.44
CA ARG A 411 -24.91 -4.50 -0.43
C ARG A 411 -24.19 -3.17 -0.65
N ILE A 412 -24.14 -2.73 -1.90
CA ILE A 412 -23.63 -1.42 -2.30
C ILE A 412 -24.80 -0.63 -2.88
N ASP A 413 -25.16 0.50 -2.26
CA ASP A 413 -26.33 1.31 -2.60
C ASP A 413 -27.65 0.49 -2.66
N GLY A 414 -27.74 -0.55 -1.83
CA GLY A 414 -28.87 -1.47 -1.74
C GLY A 414 -28.79 -2.69 -2.68
N GLU A 415 -27.88 -2.70 -3.66
CA GLU A 415 -27.68 -3.82 -4.58
C GLU A 415 -26.80 -4.91 -3.96
N LEU A 416 -27.30 -6.15 -3.93
CA LEU A 416 -26.54 -7.30 -3.43
C LEU A 416 -25.41 -7.65 -4.38
N ILE A 417 -24.18 -7.72 -3.86
CA ILE A 417 -23.03 -8.19 -4.64
C ILE A 417 -22.97 -9.71 -4.58
N THR A 418 -23.16 -10.36 -5.73
CA THR A 418 -22.97 -11.81 -5.87
C THR A 418 -21.52 -12.13 -6.19
N GLU A 419 -21.01 -13.22 -5.63
CA GLU A 419 -19.68 -13.75 -5.95
C GLU A 419 -19.60 -14.17 -7.43
N SER A 420 -18.50 -13.82 -8.08
CA SER A 420 -18.24 -14.20 -9.48
C SER A 420 -16.72 -14.29 -9.71
N PRO A 421 -16.04 -15.26 -9.07
CA PRO A 421 -14.60 -15.38 -9.14
C PRO A 421 -14.11 -15.62 -10.58
N ALA A 422 -13.06 -14.92 -10.99
CA ALA A 422 -12.42 -15.14 -12.28
C ALA A 422 -11.68 -16.49 -12.30
N VAL A 423 -11.89 -17.27 -13.37
CA VAL A 423 -11.23 -18.58 -13.59
C VAL A 423 -9.86 -18.46 -14.27
N GLU A 424 -9.61 -17.34 -14.94
CA GLU A 424 -8.37 -17.06 -15.68
C GLU A 424 -8.14 -15.55 -15.66
N LEU A 425 -6.87 -15.14 -15.58
CA LEU A 425 -6.47 -13.74 -15.63
C LEU A 425 -5.55 -13.47 -16.83
N PRO A 426 -5.62 -12.28 -17.44
CA PRO A 426 -4.53 -11.80 -18.29
C PRO A 426 -3.28 -11.58 -17.43
N MET A 427 -2.16 -11.26 -18.07
CA MET A 427 -0.95 -10.85 -17.33
C MET A 427 -0.48 -11.94 -16.34
N ALA A 428 -0.64 -13.21 -16.70
CA ALA A 428 -0.33 -14.37 -15.85
C ALA A 428 0.52 -15.40 -16.63
N GLN A 429 0.00 -16.62 -16.85
CA GLN A 429 0.69 -17.78 -17.43
C GLN A 429 1.42 -17.53 -18.77
N ARG A 430 1.02 -16.50 -19.52
CA ARG A 430 1.69 -16.11 -20.78
C ARG A 430 3.10 -15.54 -20.55
N TYR A 431 3.34 -14.89 -19.41
CA TYR A 431 4.50 -14.04 -19.19
C TYR A 431 5.49 -14.57 -18.15
N PHE A 432 5.00 -15.34 -17.19
CA PHE A 432 5.81 -15.85 -16.09
C PHE A 432 6.25 -17.28 -16.35
N LEU A 433 7.53 -17.55 -16.08
CA LEU A 433 8.09 -18.89 -16.18
C LEU A 433 7.62 -19.77 -15.02
N PHE A 434 7.29 -19.14 -13.88
CA PHE A 434 6.79 -19.76 -12.66
C PHE A 434 5.62 -18.94 -12.11
#